data_AF-A0A4U0NY90-F1
#
_entry.id   AF-A0A4U0NY90-F1
#
_cell.length_a   1.000
_cell.length_b   1.000
_cell.length_c   1.000
_cell.angle_alpha   90.00
_cell.angle_beta   90.00
_cell.angle_gamma   90.00
#
_symmetry.space_group_name_H-M   'P 1'
#
loop_
_entity.id
_entity.type
_entity.pdbx_description
1 polymer ?
#
loop_
_entity_poly.entity_id
_entity_poly.type
_entity_poly.pdbx_seq_one_letter_code
_entity_poly.pdbx_strand_id
1 'polypeptide(L)'
;MRAYILLLLLSFFLADVVSAQDTLQKSDLAYKIMPSNIKLQFAGNIGMFSTGIGYESPNKRWKGDLLYGFVPRRYSGTEPIHSLTVKGKYSTLHREYKEDIHVEWLQMGLWVNYALNEDFFFKLPSYYEPNYYLIRPGLNIGGFLGSEVRYKNWGLYYEVGTTDKYLIHFFKNFPSVQFNHIVSSGLGLVFHLKP
;
A
#
# COMPACT_ATOMS: atom_id res chain seq x y z
N MET A 1 -17.97 -5.99 -18.88
CA MET A 1 -18.87 -4.91 -18.40
C MET A 1 -18.57 -4.42 -16.99
N ARG A 2 -18.38 -5.28 -15.97
CA ARG A 2 -18.24 -4.83 -14.56
C ARG A 2 -16.97 -4.01 -14.23
N ALA A 3 -15.84 -4.24 -14.91
CA ALA A 3 -14.59 -3.50 -14.68
C ALA A 3 -14.64 -2.03 -15.19
N TYR A 4 -15.36 -1.77 -16.28
CA TYR A 4 -15.50 -0.42 -16.83
C TYR A 4 -16.33 0.49 -15.94
N ILE A 5 -17.31 -0.07 -15.22
CA ILE A 5 -18.13 0.68 -14.26
C ILE A 5 -17.28 1.12 -13.06
N LEU A 6 -16.40 0.25 -12.55
CA LEU A 6 -15.46 0.60 -11.48
C LEU A 6 -14.44 1.66 -11.91
N LEU A 7 -13.93 1.57 -13.14
CA LEU A 7 -13.04 2.58 -13.72
C LEU A 7 -13.76 3.93 -13.92
N LEU A 8 -15.02 3.91 -14.35
CA LEU A 8 -15.86 5.11 -14.46
C LEU A 8 -16.15 5.74 -13.10
N LEU A 9 -16.51 4.94 -12.10
CA LEU A 9 -16.74 5.43 -10.72
C LEU A 9 -15.45 5.98 -10.11
N LEU A 10 -14.30 5.34 -10.36
CA LEU A 10 -13.00 5.84 -9.93
C LEU A 10 -12.64 7.16 -10.63
N SER A 11 -12.96 7.29 -11.93
CA SER A 11 -12.74 8.54 -12.68
C SER A 11 -13.64 9.67 -12.20
N PHE A 12 -14.88 9.37 -11.82
CA PHE A 12 -15.82 10.34 -11.25
C PHE A 12 -15.35 10.82 -9.87
N PHE A 13 -14.92 9.88 -9.02
CA PHE A 13 -14.37 10.20 -7.70
C PHE A 13 -13.10 11.05 -7.79
N LEU A 14 -12.23 10.78 -8.78
CA LEU A 14 -11.03 11.58 -9.03
C LEU A 14 -11.37 13.00 -9.52
N ALA A 15 -12.44 13.17 -10.31
CA ALA A 15 -12.84 14.48 -10.83
C ALA A 15 -13.37 15.42 -9.73
N ASP A 16 -14.21 14.91 -8.83
CA ASP A 16 -14.76 15.71 -7.72
C ASP A 16 -13.66 16.17 -6.74
N VAL A 17 -12.66 15.30 -6.50
CA VAL A 17 -11.51 15.64 -5.66
C VAL A 17 -10.63 16.72 -6.31
N VAL A 18 -10.46 16.68 -7.64
CA VAL A 18 -9.70 17.71 -8.39
C VAL A 18 -10.44 19.05 -8.38
N SER A 19 -11.77 19.06 -8.52
CA SER A 19 -12.54 20.31 -8.51
C SER A 19 -12.58 21.01 -7.14
N ALA A 20 -12.43 20.26 -6.04
CA ALA A 20 -12.37 20.82 -4.69
C ALA A 20 -11.05 21.55 -4.38
N GLN A 21 -10.03 21.38 -5.23
CA GLN A 21 -8.67 21.88 -5.01
C GLN A 21 -8.58 23.42 -5.10
N ASP A 22 -9.36 24.06 -5.96
CA ASP A 22 -9.27 25.51 -6.21
C ASP A 22 -9.90 26.37 -5.10
N THR A 23 -10.68 25.77 -4.20
CA THR A 23 -11.44 26.52 -3.17
C THR A 23 -10.80 26.50 -1.78
N LEU A 24 -9.90 25.55 -1.49
CA LEU A 24 -9.39 25.33 -0.13
C LEU A 24 -8.09 26.11 0.11
N GLN A 25 -8.11 27.07 1.05
CA GLN A 25 -6.90 27.78 1.46
C GLN A 25 -6.07 26.95 2.43
N LYS A 26 -4.73 27.11 2.38
CA LYS A 26 -3.77 26.38 3.22
C LYS A 26 -3.99 26.55 4.73
N SER A 27 -4.66 27.63 5.15
CA SER A 27 -5.03 27.92 6.54
C SER A 27 -6.20 27.09 7.05
N ASP A 28 -7.03 26.56 6.15
CA ASP A 28 -8.28 25.91 6.52
C ASP A 28 -8.04 24.54 7.16
N LEU A 29 -8.83 24.24 8.20
CA LEU A 29 -8.84 22.93 8.84
C LEU A 29 -9.10 21.79 7.84
N ALA A 30 -9.97 22.04 6.85
CA ALA A 30 -10.23 21.13 5.76
C ALA A 30 -8.97 20.80 4.95
N TYR A 31 -8.15 21.81 4.60
CA TYR A 31 -6.89 21.60 3.89
C TYR A 31 -5.88 20.80 4.73
N LYS A 32 -5.84 21.00 6.05
CA LYS A 32 -4.95 20.26 6.95
C LYS A 32 -5.29 18.78 7.05
N ILE A 33 -6.59 18.44 7.11
CA ILE A 33 -7.08 17.06 7.26
C ILE A 33 -7.11 16.30 5.92
N MET A 34 -7.19 17.03 4.80
CA MET A 34 -7.18 16.45 3.47
C MET A 34 -5.94 15.58 3.24
N PRO A 35 -6.08 14.39 2.62
CA PRO A 35 -4.94 13.57 2.25
C PRO A 35 -3.97 14.32 1.32
N SER A 36 -2.72 13.89 1.34
CA SER A 36 -1.67 14.42 0.46
C SER A 36 -1.72 13.76 -0.92
N ASN A 37 -2.13 12.50 -1.00
CA ASN A 37 -2.25 11.76 -2.24
C ASN A 37 -3.29 10.64 -2.16
N ILE A 38 -3.70 10.16 -3.34
CA ILE A 38 -4.49 8.96 -3.55
C ILE A 38 -3.62 7.95 -4.28
N LYS A 39 -3.69 6.67 -3.91
CA LYS A 39 -2.86 5.61 -4.47
C LYS A 39 -3.67 4.45 -4.99
N LEU A 40 -3.15 3.85 -6.05
CA LEU A 40 -3.53 2.54 -6.54
C LEU A 40 -2.27 1.68 -6.63
N GLN A 41 -2.32 0.47 -6.06
CA GLN A 41 -1.23 -0.48 -6.04
C GLN A 41 -1.70 -1.82 -6.59
N PHE A 42 -0.83 -2.45 -7.37
CA PHE A 42 -0.93 -3.83 -7.78
C PHE A 42 0.12 -4.66 -7.04
N ALA A 43 -0.30 -5.78 -6.45
CA ALA A 43 0.55 -6.71 -5.70
C ALA A 43 1.33 -6.06 -4.52
N GLY A 44 2.45 -6.67 -4.11
CA GLY A 44 3.24 -6.22 -2.96
C GLY A 44 2.77 -6.78 -1.62
N ASN A 45 2.16 -7.97 -1.59
CA ASN A 45 1.66 -8.67 -0.40
C ASN A 45 0.56 -7.95 0.40
N ILE A 46 -0.14 -7.00 -0.21
CA ILE A 46 -1.20 -6.20 0.44
C ILE A 46 -2.56 -6.32 -0.28
N GLY A 47 -2.72 -7.36 -1.12
CA GLY A 47 -3.83 -7.53 -2.06
C GLY A 47 -3.34 -7.66 -3.50
N MET A 48 -4.27 -8.03 -4.40
CA MET A 48 -4.00 -8.00 -5.85
C MET A 48 -4.10 -6.56 -6.33
N PHE A 49 -5.16 -5.86 -5.93
CA PHE A 49 -5.36 -4.43 -6.15
C PHE A 49 -5.59 -3.75 -4.80
N SER A 50 -4.90 -2.67 -4.52
CA SER A 50 -5.07 -1.92 -3.28
C SER A 50 -5.18 -0.43 -3.58
N THR A 51 -6.17 0.24 -2.99
CA THR A 51 -6.40 1.67 -3.21
C THR A 51 -6.62 2.40 -1.91
N GLY A 52 -6.25 3.67 -1.83
CA GLY A 52 -6.49 4.45 -0.63
C GLY A 52 -5.80 5.79 -0.61
N ILE A 53 -5.57 6.30 0.58
CA ILE A 53 -5.10 7.67 0.81
C ILE A 53 -3.75 7.67 1.51
N GLY A 54 -2.95 8.68 1.22
CA GLY A 54 -1.64 8.90 1.84
C GLY A 54 -1.50 10.29 2.42
N TYR A 55 -0.71 10.38 3.48
CA TYR A 55 -0.31 11.61 4.15
C TYR A 55 1.19 11.74 4.11
N GLU A 56 1.68 12.96 3.87
CA GLU A 56 3.10 13.27 3.89
C GLU A 56 3.40 14.34 4.94
N SER A 57 4.53 14.22 5.62
CA SER A 57 5.01 15.24 6.54
C SER A 57 5.43 16.51 5.78
N PRO A 58 5.44 17.69 6.43
CA PRO A 58 5.82 18.94 5.79
C PRO A 58 7.23 18.93 5.16
N ASN A 59 8.15 18.11 5.71
CA ASN A 59 9.50 17.94 5.17
C ASN A 59 9.60 16.84 4.08
N LYS A 60 8.46 16.28 3.63
CA LYS A 60 8.32 15.22 2.60
C LYS A 60 9.04 13.90 2.90
N ARG A 61 9.61 13.74 4.11
CA ARG A 61 10.39 12.54 4.47
C ARG A 61 9.54 11.42 5.01
N TRP A 62 8.58 11.71 5.88
CA TRP A 62 7.71 10.70 6.48
C TRP A 62 6.41 10.64 5.72
N LYS A 63 5.98 9.44 5.37
CA LYS A 63 4.71 9.21 4.68
C LYS A 63 3.95 8.07 5.34
N GLY A 64 2.65 8.23 5.46
CA GLY A 64 1.74 7.23 6.01
C GLY A 64 0.62 6.96 5.03
N ASP A 65 0.36 5.68 4.74
CA ASP A 65 -0.70 5.28 3.80
C ASP A 65 -1.73 4.38 4.49
N LEU A 66 -3.00 4.58 4.15
CA LEU A 66 -4.10 3.69 4.50
C LEU A 66 -4.71 3.17 3.20
N LEU A 67 -4.61 1.86 2.98
CA LEU A 67 -5.01 1.20 1.74
C LEU A 67 -6.02 0.10 2.00
N TYR A 68 -7.03 0.02 1.16
CA TYR A 68 -7.95 -1.09 1.08
C TYR A 68 -7.53 -2.03 -0.06
N GLY A 69 -7.22 -3.29 0.27
CA GLY A 69 -6.79 -4.32 -0.66
C GLY A 69 -7.92 -5.26 -1.05
N PHE A 70 -7.88 -5.74 -2.29
CA PHE A 70 -8.84 -6.65 -2.88
C PHE A 70 -8.13 -7.75 -3.69
N VAL A 71 -8.55 -8.99 -3.49
CA VAL A 71 -8.18 -10.15 -4.31
C VAL A 71 -9.46 -10.76 -4.86
N PRO A 72 -9.66 -10.80 -6.19
CA PRO A 72 -10.82 -11.44 -6.79
C PRO A 72 -10.90 -12.94 -6.48
N ARG A 73 -12.12 -13.48 -6.38
CA ARG A 73 -12.40 -14.92 -6.18
C ARG A 73 -11.58 -15.86 -7.08
N ARG A 74 -11.39 -15.47 -8.34
CA ARG A 74 -10.60 -16.23 -9.33
C ARG A 74 -9.17 -16.52 -8.85
N TYR A 75 -8.62 -15.68 -7.99
CA TYR A 75 -7.25 -15.77 -7.49
C TYR A 75 -7.16 -16.14 -6.01
N SER A 76 -8.27 -16.09 -5.26
CA SER A 76 -8.32 -16.52 -3.85
C SER A 76 -8.83 -17.94 -3.65
N GLY A 77 -9.40 -18.58 -4.68
CA GLY A 77 -9.84 -19.98 -4.65
C GLY A 77 -11.21 -20.21 -4.02
N THR A 78 -11.56 -19.48 -2.96
CA THR A 78 -12.85 -19.59 -2.26
C THR A 78 -13.73 -18.36 -2.47
N GLU A 79 -13.51 -17.33 -1.68
CA GLU A 79 -14.23 -16.05 -1.68
C GLU A 79 -13.27 -14.89 -1.92
N PRO A 80 -13.73 -13.75 -2.46
CA PRO A 80 -12.86 -12.58 -2.61
C PRO A 80 -12.21 -12.21 -1.28
N ILE A 81 -10.93 -11.84 -1.31
CA ILE A 81 -10.21 -11.42 -0.10
C ILE A 81 -10.21 -9.91 -0.05
N HIS A 82 -10.73 -9.37 1.05
CA HIS A 82 -10.66 -7.95 1.35
C HIS A 82 -9.62 -7.72 2.44
N SER A 83 -8.89 -6.63 2.40
CA SER A 83 -7.89 -6.32 3.42
C SER A 83 -7.75 -4.83 3.67
N LEU A 84 -7.23 -4.49 4.84
CA LEU A 84 -6.85 -3.15 5.22
C LEU A 84 -5.35 -3.10 5.49
N THR A 85 -4.66 -2.12 4.94
CA THR A 85 -3.22 -1.96 5.08
C THR A 85 -2.90 -0.59 5.62
N VAL A 86 -2.03 -0.54 6.62
CA VAL A 86 -1.38 0.69 7.07
C VAL A 86 0.09 0.59 6.68
N LYS A 87 0.63 1.62 6.00
CA LYS A 87 2.05 1.72 5.68
C LYS A 87 2.66 2.93 6.36
N GLY A 88 3.87 2.78 6.88
CA GLY A 88 4.75 3.88 7.25
C GLY A 88 6.02 3.80 6.42
N LYS A 89 6.41 4.90 5.78
CA LYS A 89 7.62 4.94 4.95
C LYS A 89 8.42 6.22 5.16
N TYR A 90 9.72 6.10 4.93
CA TYR A 90 10.69 7.16 5.02
C TYR A 90 11.42 7.32 3.68
N SER A 91 11.37 8.53 3.12
CA SER A 91 12.07 8.93 1.90
C SER A 91 13.47 9.42 2.26
N THR A 92 14.49 8.71 1.77
CA THR A 92 15.90 8.99 2.11
C THR A 92 16.60 9.82 1.03
N LEU A 93 16.21 9.64 -0.24
CA LEU A 93 16.86 10.24 -1.39
C LEU A 93 15.80 10.79 -2.35
N HIS A 94 15.40 12.05 -2.16
CA HIS A 94 14.53 12.75 -3.09
C HIS A 94 15.32 13.85 -3.82
N ARG A 95 15.09 14.00 -5.12
CA ARG A 95 15.69 15.05 -5.94
C ARG A 95 14.66 15.62 -6.90
N GLU A 96 14.66 16.94 -7.01
CA GLU A 96 13.89 17.70 -7.99
C GLU A 96 14.83 17.99 -9.17
N TYR A 97 14.43 17.63 -10.38
CA TYR A 97 15.26 17.77 -11.59
C TYR A 97 14.81 18.94 -12.46
N LYS A 98 13.50 19.10 -12.60
CA LYS A 98 12.81 20.20 -13.30
C LYS A 98 11.62 20.60 -12.44
N GLU A 99 11.01 21.75 -12.71
CA GLU A 99 9.82 22.24 -11.99
C GLU A 99 8.71 21.17 -11.88
N ASP A 100 8.57 20.32 -12.90
CA ASP A 100 7.54 19.28 -12.93
C ASP A 100 8.03 17.86 -12.56
N ILE A 101 9.35 17.60 -12.44
CA ILE A 101 9.90 16.24 -12.28
C ILE A 101 10.57 16.07 -10.92
N HIS A 102 9.96 15.21 -10.12
CA HIS A 102 10.44 14.84 -8.78
C HIS A 102 10.71 13.33 -8.75
N VAL A 103 11.86 12.94 -8.23
CA VAL A 103 12.22 11.52 -8.12
C VAL A 103 12.61 11.22 -6.68
N GLU A 104 11.95 10.22 -6.12
CA GLU A 104 12.34 9.58 -4.86
C GLU A 104 13.07 8.28 -5.19
N TRP A 105 14.39 8.35 -5.20
CA TRP A 105 15.27 7.24 -5.55
C TRP A 105 15.17 6.09 -4.56
N LEU A 106 15.00 6.40 -3.28
CA LEU A 106 14.93 5.38 -2.24
C LEU A 106 13.96 5.78 -1.13
N GLN A 107 12.89 4.99 -1.06
CA GLN A 107 11.94 4.93 0.04
C GLN A 107 12.12 3.58 0.74
N MET A 108 12.05 3.59 2.05
CA MET A 108 12.01 2.37 2.86
C MET A 108 10.83 2.44 3.81
N GLY A 109 10.18 1.31 4.05
CA GLY A 109 8.99 1.34 4.88
C GLY A 109 8.61 -0.01 5.44
N LEU A 110 7.66 0.07 6.36
CA LEU A 110 7.00 -1.07 6.98
C LEU A 110 5.51 -0.96 6.70
N TRP A 111 4.85 -2.10 6.67
CA TRP A 111 3.41 -2.15 6.55
C TRP A 111 2.82 -3.25 7.42
N VAL A 112 1.58 -3.03 7.81
CA VAL A 112 0.73 -4.00 8.49
C VAL A 112 -0.52 -4.18 7.62
N ASN A 113 -0.80 -5.42 7.22
CA ASN A 113 -1.96 -5.78 6.43
C ASN A 113 -2.85 -6.73 7.24
N TYR A 114 -4.14 -6.44 7.26
CA TYR A 114 -5.16 -7.25 7.91
C TYR A 114 -6.18 -7.73 6.89
N ALA A 115 -6.29 -9.05 6.70
CA ALA A 115 -7.31 -9.67 5.87
C ALA A 115 -8.65 -9.74 6.61
N LEU A 116 -9.71 -9.22 6.00
CA LEU A 116 -11.04 -9.05 6.56
C LEU A 116 -11.94 -10.29 6.41
N ASN A 117 -11.45 -11.39 5.82
CA ASN A 117 -12.30 -12.58 5.59
C ASN A 117 -12.52 -13.36 6.89
N GLU A 118 -13.72 -13.94 7.00
CA GLU A 118 -14.16 -14.75 8.15
C GLU A 118 -13.28 -16.00 8.38
N ASP A 119 -12.65 -16.51 7.31
CA ASP A 119 -11.74 -17.66 7.36
C ASP A 119 -10.39 -17.34 8.03
N PHE A 120 -10.01 -16.06 8.13
CA PHE A 120 -8.80 -15.63 8.83
C PHE A 120 -9.14 -15.29 10.27
N PHE A 121 -9.29 -16.33 11.07
CA PHE A 121 -9.78 -16.23 12.45
C PHE A 121 -9.01 -15.19 13.29
N PHE A 122 -9.77 -14.29 13.94
CA PHE A 122 -9.26 -13.38 14.97
C PHE A 122 -8.69 -14.14 16.19
N LYS A 123 -9.17 -15.37 16.42
CA LYS A 123 -8.77 -16.29 17.48
C LYS A 123 -8.62 -17.68 16.87
N LEU A 124 -7.46 -18.32 17.01
CA LEU A 124 -7.26 -19.69 16.49
C LEU A 124 -8.41 -20.59 17.01
N PRO A 125 -9.09 -21.34 16.13
CA PRO A 125 -10.03 -22.37 16.54
C PRO A 125 -9.40 -23.38 17.50
N SER A 126 -10.20 -24.00 18.37
CA SER A 126 -9.75 -24.91 19.45
C SER A 126 -9.06 -26.19 18.98
N TYR A 127 -9.04 -26.46 17.67
CA TYR A 127 -8.33 -27.59 17.08
C TYR A 127 -6.86 -27.30 16.72
N TYR A 128 -6.42 -26.04 16.80
CA TYR A 128 -4.99 -25.69 16.72
C TYR A 128 -4.38 -25.60 18.11
N GLU A 129 -3.16 -26.11 18.26
CA GLU A 129 -2.40 -25.99 19.50
C GLU A 129 -2.20 -24.50 19.88
N PRO A 130 -2.29 -24.15 21.18
CA PRO A 130 -1.91 -22.83 21.65
C PRO A 130 -0.49 -22.48 21.17
N ASN A 131 -0.30 -21.29 20.58
CA ASN A 131 0.96 -20.78 20.04
C ASN A 131 1.47 -21.39 18.71
N TYR A 132 0.62 -22.12 17.96
CA TYR A 132 1.02 -22.64 16.66
C TYR A 132 1.42 -21.55 15.63
N TYR A 133 0.79 -20.37 15.69
CA TYR A 133 1.15 -19.19 14.89
C TYR A 133 1.71 -18.06 15.76
N LEU A 134 2.93 -17.58 15.42
CA LEU A 134 3.58 -16.44 16.09
C LEU A 134 2.85 -15.10 15.85
N ILE A 135 2.28 -14.92 14.66
CA ILE A 135 1.48 -13.76 14.25
C ILE A 135 0.12 -14.29 13.78
N ARG A 136 -0.97 -13.59 14.13
CA ARG A 136 -2.34 -14.05 13.85
C ARG A 136 -2.52 -14.30 12.35
N PRO A 137 -3.22 -15.37 11.91
CA PRO A 137 -3.27 -15.75 10.50
C PRO A 137 -3.69 -14.64 9.53
N GLY A 138 -4.66 -13.80 9.93
CA GLY A 138 -5.15 -12.66 9.15
C GLY A 138 -4.28 -11.40 9.21
N LEU A 139 -3.27 -11.37 10.08
CA LEU A 139 -2.33 -10.25 10.21
C LEU A 139 -1.02 -10.60 9.50
N ASN A 140 -0.55 -9.68 8.67
CA ASN A 140 0.75 -9.79 8.00
C ASN A 140 1.52 -8.50 8.25
N ILE A 141 2.81 -8.64 8.52
CA ILE A 141 3.71 -7.51 8.73
C ILE A 141 4.82 -7.63 7.69
N GLY A 142 5.18 -6.54 7.03
CA GLY A 142 6.23 -6.59 6.03
C GLY A 142 7.06 -5.33 5.98
N GLY A 143 8.21 -5.46 5.32
CA GLY A 143 9.12 -4.37 5.01
C GLY A 143 9.36 -4.29 3.52
N PHE A 144 9.63 -3.08 3.02
CA PHE A 144 9.87 -2.84 1.60
C PHE A 144 10.87 -1.72 1.37
N LEU A 145 11.50 -1.78 0.20
CA LEU A 145 12.20 -0.70 -0.45
C LEU A 145 11.41 -0.31 -1.70
N GLY A 146 11.42 0.97 -2.06
CA GLY A 146 10.71 1.43 -3.24
C GLY A 146 11.29 2.71 -3.80
N SER A 147 10.80 3.08 -4.97
CA SER A 147 11.11 4.35 -5.61
C SER A 147 9.88 4.88 -6.31
N GLU A 148 9.82 6.21 -6.45
CA GLU A 148 8.73 6.91 -7.10
C GLU A 148 9.30 7.95 -8.06
N VAL A 149 8.72 8.02 -9.26
CA VAL A 149 8.95 9.09 -10.23
C VAL A 149 7.63 9.84 -10.39
N ARG A 150 7.65 11.12 -10.09
CA ARG A 150 6.51 12.04 -10.16
C ARG A 150 6.72 13.05 -11.28
N TYR A 151 5.71 13.17 -12.14
CA TYR A 151 5.57 14.22 -13.14
C TYR A 151 4.28 15.00 -12.86
N LYS A 152 4.42 16.29 -12.50
CA LYS A 152 3.31 17.13 -12.02
C LYS A 152 2.61 16.46 -10.83
N ASN A 153 1.31 16.19 -10.92
CA ASN A 153 0.54 15.53 -9.86
C ASN A 153 0.56 13.99 -9.97
N TRP A 154 1.00 13.42 -11.10
CA TRP A 154 1.00 11.98 -11.30
C TRP A 154 2.35 11.38 -10.94
N GLY A 155 2.34 10.27 -10.21
CA GLY A 155 3.53 9.49 -9.93
C GLY A 155 3.33 8.02 -10.25
N LEU A 156 4.43 7.38 -10.64
CA LEU A 156 4.56 5.94 -10.74
C LEU A 156 5.57 5.49 -9.71
N TYR A 157 5.21 4.46 -8.95
CA TYR A 157 6.09 3.91 -7.94
C TYR A 157 6.17 2.39 -8.04
N TYR A 158 7.29 1.85 -7.55
CA TYR A 158 7.45 0.42 -7.37
C TYR A 158 7.94 0.15 -5.95
N GLU A 159 7.59 -1.03 -5.45
CA GLU A 159 8.00 -1.53 -4.14
C GLU A 159 8.52 -2.96 -4.31
N VAL A 160 9.56 -3.29 -3.56
CA VAL A 160 10.14 -4.62 -3.46
C VAL A 160 10.33 -4.91 -1.98
N GLY A 161 9.72 -5.97 -1.48
CA GLY A 161 9.67 -6.22 -0.05
C GLY A 161 9.38 -7.67 0.30
N THR A 162 9.32 -7.93 1.60
CA THR A 162 9.09 -9.27 2.15
C THR A 162 8.14 -9.19 3.34
N THR A 163 7.65 -10.33 3.80
CA THR A 163 6.75 -10.45 4.96
C THR A 163 7.42 -11.19 6.10
N ASP A 164 6.91 -10.98 7.30
CA ASP A 164 7.17 -11.72 8.52
C ASP A 164 7.18 -13.24 8.28
N LYS A 165 6.16 -13.78 7.61
CA LYS A 165 6.03 -15.22 7.36
C LYS A 165 7.15 -15.74 6.46
N TYR A 166 7.51 -14.98 5.41
CA TYR A 166 8.64 -15.35 4.53
C TYR A 166 9.98 -15.26 5.24
N LEU A 167 10.19 -14.24 6.07
CA LEU A 167 11.40 -14.08 6.87
C LEU A 167 11.55 -15.20 7.91
N ILE A 168 10.49 -15.50 8.67
CA ILE A 168 10.48 -16.60 9.66
C ILE A 168 10.77 -17.93 8.96
N HIS A 169 10.16 -18.19 7.80
CA HIS A 169 10.41 -19.41 7.02
C HIS A 169 11.85 -19.50 6.52
N PHE A 170 12.43 -18.38 6.05
CA PHE A 170 13.82 -18.31 5.62
C PHE A 170 14.79 -18.66 6.76
N PHE A 171 14.62 -18.04 7.94
CA PHE A 171 15.50 -18.30 9.09
C PHE A 171 15.37 -19.73 9.65
N LYS A 172 14.16 -20.32 9.60
CA LYS A 172 13.94 -21.69 10.09
C LYS A 172 14.47 -22.77 9.15
N ASN A 173 14.55 -22.50 7.84
CA ASN A 173 14.91 -23.49 6.82
C ASN A 173 16.20 -23.13 6.06
N PHE A 174 17.04 -22.28 6.65
CA PHE A 174 18.37 -21.99 6.12
C PHE A 174 19.20 -23.29 6.14
N PRO A 175 19.81 -23.75 5.02
CA PRO A 175 20.19 -23.01 3.81
C PRO A 175 19.38 -23.36 2.53
N SER A 176 18.23 -24.02 2.64
CA SER A 176 17.52 -24.61 1.48
C SER A 176 16.63 -23.63 0.70
N VAL A 177 16.51 -22.37 1.13
CA VAL A 177 15.58 -21.38 0.56
C VAL A 177 16.35 -20.24 -0.12
N GLN A 178 16.15 -20.05 -1.43
CA GLN A 178 16.76 -18.95 -2.18
C GLN A 178 16.04 -17.61 -1.94
N PHE A 179 16.80 -16.51 -1.92
CA PHE A 179 16.31 -15.15 -1.64
C PHE A 179 15.19 -14.68 -2.60
N ASN A 180 15.19 -15.13 -3.86
CA ASN A 180 14.17 -14.73 -4.83
C ASN A 180 12.77 -15.29 -4.52
N HIS A 181 12.65 -16.28 -3.63
CA HIS A 181 11.37 -16.88 -3.22
C HIS A 181 10.70 -16.17 -2.05
N ILE A 182 11.38 -15.21 -1.41
CA ILE A 182 10.89 -14.49 -0.23
C ILE A 182 10.55 -13.03 -0.52
N VAL A 183 10.77 -12.57 -1.75
CA VAL A 183 10.57 -11.19 -2.16
C VAL A 183 9.33 -11.07 -3.04
N SER A 184 8.50 -10.07 -2.76
CA SER A 184 7.38 -9.65 -3.60
C SER A 184 7.65 -8.27 -4.15
N SER A 185 7.19 -8.04 -5.38
CA SER A 185 7.14 -6.72 -5.99
C SER A 185 5.72 -6.18 -6.00
N GLY A 186 5.60 -4.86 -5.93
CA GLY A 186 4.36 -4.11 -6.14
C GLY A 186 4.62 -2.95 -7.08
N LEU A 187 3.63 -2.61 -7.89
CA LEU A 187 3.66 -1.47 -8.81
C LEU A 187 2.47 -0.59 -8.52
N GLY A 188 2.63 0.72 -8.54
CA GLY A 188 1.54 1.61 -8.21
C GLY A 188 1.58 2.95 -8.93
N LEU A 189 0.41 3.57 -8.91
CA LEU A 189 0.13 4.89 -9.44
C LEU A 189 -0.30 5.76 -8.26
N VAL A 190 0.20 6.98 -8.21
CA VAL A 190 -0.14 7.96 -7.18
C VAL A 190 -0.60 9.25 -7.84
N PHE A 191 -1.66 9.83 -7.30
CA PHE A 191 -2.11 11.17 -7.64
C PHE A 191 -1.93 12.08 -6.43
N HIS A 192 -1.05 13.05 -6.55
CA HIS A 192 -0.71 14.03 -5.51
C HIS A 192 -1.72 15.17 -5.52
N LEU A 193 -2.42 15.32 -4.40
CA LEU A 193 -3.42 16.36 -4.17
C LEU A 193 -2.77 17.66 -3.68
N LYS A 194 -1.66 17.52 -2.95
CA LYS A 194 -0.88 18.64 -2.43
C LYS A 194 0.42 18.77 -3.22
N PRO A 195 0.88 20.02 -3.48
CA PRO A 195 2.12 20.26 -4.22
C PRO A 195 3.35 19.69 -3.50
#